data_AF-A0A1M6ACN2-F1
#
_entry.id   AF-A0A1M6ACN2-F1
#
_cell.length_a   1.000
_cell.length_b   1.000
_cell.length_c   1.000
_cell.angle_alpha   90.00
_cell.angle_beta   90.00
_cell.angle_gamma   90.00
#
_symmetry.space_group_name_H-M   'P 1'
#
loop_
_entity.id
_entity.type
_entity.pdbx_description
1 polymer ?
#
loop_
_entity_poly.entity_id
_entity_poly.type
_entity_poly.pdbx_seq_one_letter_code
_entity_poly.pdbx_strand_id
1 'polypeptide(L)'
;MARLTVVSTRDYRQHVLEIEERGNGTCSVVVHPPARLGRSRLVEPTGESTLLIDLVNQAKAEIDAVMGPKPPPRRPPMRRHYG
;
A
#
# COMPACT_ATOMS: atom_id res chain seq x y z
N MET A 1 3.82 -27.10 6.60
CA MET A 1 3.47 -26.11 5.55
C MET A 1 2.39 -25.19 6.10
N ALA A 2 2.67 -23.89 6.27
CA ALA A 2 1.66 -22.95 6.73
C ALA A 2 0.62 -22.74 5.61
N ARG A 3 -0.65 -23.03 5.89
CA ARG A 3 -1.74 -22.88 4.92
C ARG A 3 -2.14 -21.41 4.84
N LEU A 4 -2.10 -20.83 3.64
CA LEU A 4 -2.65 -19.51 3.37
C LEU A 4 -4.14 -19.53 3.73
N THR A 5 -4.56 -18.64 4.61
CA THR A 5 -5.92 -18.63 5.18
C THR A 5 -6.76 -17.52 4.56
N VAL A 6 -6.17 -16.34 4.35
CA VAL A 6 -6.85 -15.21 3.70
C VAL A 6 -5.85 -14.46 2.80
N VAL A 7 -6.34 -14.01 1.65
CA VAL A 7 -5.66 -13.00 0.80
C VAL A 7 -6.60 -11.82 0.61
N SER A 8 -6.09 -10.60 0.79
CA SER A 8 -6.84 -9.36 0.58
C SER A 8 -6.01 -8.37 -0.23
N THR A 9 -6.58 -7.83 -1.30
CA THR A 9 -5.91 -6.82 -2.14
C THR A 9 -6.51 -5.43 -1.92
N ARG A 10 -5.67 -4.41 -1.78
CA ARG A 10 -6.09 -3.01 -1.60
C ARG A 10 -5.30 -2.05 -2.47
N ASP A 11 -5.98 -1.11 -3.10
CA ASP A 11 -5.34 -0.04 -3.86
C ASP A 11 -4.82 1.09 -2.96
N TYR A 12 -3.60 1.55 -3.21
CA TYR A 12 -3.02 2.74 -2.57
C TYR A 12 -2.10 3.50 -3.53
N ARG A 13 -2.42 4.77 -3.84
CA ARG A 13 -1.64 5.64 -4.72
C ARG A 13 -1.09 4.93 -5.98
N GLN A 14 -1.98 4.27 -6.72
CA GLN A 14 -1.69 3.50 -7.96
C GLN A 14 -0.93 2.17 -7.76
N HIS A 15 -0.59 1.81 -6.53
CA HIS A 15 -0.03 0.52 -6.16
C HIS A 15 -1.14 -0.40 -5.67
N VAL A 16 -0.94 -1.71 -5.78
CA VAL A 16 -1.78 -2.73 -5.15
C VAL A 16 -1.02 -3.30 -3.96
N LEU A 17 -1.65 -3.33 -2.79
CA LEU A 17 -1.16 -4.02 -1.60
C LEU A 17 -1.86 -5.38 -1.52
N GLU A 18 -1.11 -6.46 -1.61
CA GLU A 18 -1.59 -7.81 -1.35
C GLU A 18 -1.25 -8.20 0.08
N ILE A 19 -2.26 -8.52 0.87
CA ILE A 19 -2.14 -8.88 2.27
C ILE A 19 -2.45 -10.37 2.38
N GLU A 20 -1.50 -11.12 2.87
CA GLU A 20 -1.61 -12.56 3.09
C GLU A 20 -1.64 -12.84 4.59
N GLU A 21 -2.65 -13.56 5.05
CA GLU A 21 -2.73 -14.08 6.41
C GLU A 21 -2.60 -15.60 6.39
N ARG A 22 -1.63 -16.12 7.14
CA ARG A 22 -1.37 -17.55 7.28
C ARG A 22 -2.01 -18.04 8.58
N GLY A 23 -2.50 -19.28 8.58
CA GLY A 23 -3.28 -19.85 9.69
C GLY A 23 -2.52 -20.07 11.00
N ASN A 24 -1.26 -19.63 11.08
CA ASN A 24 -0.43 -19.58 12.28
C ASN A 24 -0.35 -18.16 12.89
N GLY A 25 -1.19 -17.22 12.42
CA GLY A 25 -1.20 -15.83 12.88
C GLY A 25 -0.09 -14.96 12.26
N THR A 26 0.67 -15.48 11.28
CA THR A 26 1.66 -14.67 10.56
C THR A 26 1.02 -13.95 9.38
N CYS A 27 1.35 -12.68 9.22
CA CYS A 27 0.87 -11.84 8.13
C CYS A 27 2.03 -11.39 7.24
N SER A 28 1.82 -11.35 5.93
CA SER A 28 2.72 -10.76 4.94
C SER A 28 1.99 -9.68 4.14
N VAL A 29 2.73 -8.65 3.72
CA VAL A 29 2.23 -7.62 2.82
C VAL A 29 3.16 -7.52 1.63
N VAL A 30 2.63 -7.65 0.42
CA VAL A 30 3.36 -7.48 -0.84
C VAL A 30 2.88 -6.21 -1.51
N VAL A 31 3.82 -5.35 -1.90
CA VAL A 31 3.54 -4.15 -2.67
C VAL A 31 3.74 -4.46 -4.14
N HIS A 32 2.70 -4.28 -4.95
CA HIS A 32 2.75 -4.38 -6.40
C HIS A 32 2.73 -2.96 -6.97
N PRO A 33 3.88 -2.45 -7.44
CA PRO A 33 3.91 -1.19 -8.15
C PRO A 33 3.25 -1.32 -9.52
N PRO A 34 2.74 -0.22 -10.08
CA PRO A 34 2.32 -0.20 -11.49
C PRO A 34 3.51 -0.53 -12.38
N ALA A 35 3.27 -1.15 -13.55
CA ALA A 35 4.30 -1.73 -14.42
C ALA A 35 5.47 -0.81 -14.80
N ARG A 36 5.30 0.51 -14.65
CA ARG A 36 6.30 1.55 -14.95
C ARG A 36 7.26 1.83 -13.79
N LEU A 37 6.91 1.44 -12.56
CA LEU A 37 7.63 1.81 -11.34
C LEU A 37 8.50 0.68 -10.76
N GLY A 38 8.34 -0.56 -11.23
CA GLY A 38 9.26 -1.65 -10.88
C GLY A 38 8.60 -3.00 -10.65
N ARG A 39 9.24 -3.82 -9.82
CA ARG A 39 8.81 -5.18 -9.47
C ARG A 39 8.10 -5.19 -8.12
N SER A 40 7.20 -6.17 -7.95
CA SER A 40 6.57 -6.42 -6.66
C SER A 40 7.62 -6.78 -5.60
N ARG A 41 7.37 -6.35 -4.37
CA ARG A 41 8.26 -6.63 -3.24
C ARG A 41 7.50 -6.95 -1.97
N LEU A 42 8.06 -7.84 -1.18
CA LEU A 42 7.58 -8.16 0.15
C LEU A 42 8.00 -7.07 1.14
N VAL A 43 7.11 -6.69 2.04
CA VAL A 43 7.42 -5.81 3.17
C VAL A 43 7.97 -6.69 4.29
N GLU A 44 9.24 -6.48 4.62
CA GLU A 44 9.90 -7.25 5.67
C GLU A 44 9.48 -6.74 7.05
N PRO A 45 9.07 -7.62 7.98
CA PRO A 45 8.78 -7.24 9.35
C PRO A 45 10.05 -6.73 10.04
N THR A 46 9.97 -5.56 10.68
CA THR A 46 11.12 -4.91 11.31
C THR A 46 11.42 -5.43 12.72
N GLY A 47 10.59 -6.32 13.28
CA GLY A 47 10.78 -6.90 14.61
C GLY A 47 10.02 -8.21 14.83
N GLU A 48 10.25 -8.86 15.98
CA GLU A 48 9.67 -10.18 16.29
C GLU A 48 8.15 -10.17 16.48
N SER A 49 7.57 -9.01 16.82
CA SER A 49 6.13 -8.84 17.10
C SER A 49 5.47 -7.82 16.19
N THR A 50 5.89 -7.75 14.91
CA THR A 50 5.30 -6.80 13.96
C THR A 50 3.83 -7.17 13.68
N LEU A 51 2.92 -6.24 13.95
CA LEU A 51 1.50 -6.43 13.66
C LEU A 51 1.24 -6.18 12.18
N LEU A 52 0.14 -6.75 11.65
CA LEU A 52 -0.31 -6.48 10.27
C LEU A 52 -0.45 -4.97 9.99
N ILE A 53 -0.94 -4.21 10.96
CA ILE A 53 -1.11 -2.75 10.80
C ILE A 53 0.22 -2.04 10.61
N ASP A 54 1.28 -2.51 11.26
CA ASP A 54 2.62 -1.94 11.13
C ASP A 54 3.19 -2.20 9.73
N LEU A 55 3.04 -3.43 9.22
CA LEU A 55 3.43 -3.79 7.85
C LEU A 55 2.70 -2.94 6.80
N VAL A 56 1.40 -2.73 6.97
CA VAL A 56 0.60 -1.90 6.06
C VAL A 56 1.03 -0.43 6.14
N ASN A 57 1.32 0.09 7.33
CA ASN A 57 1.77 1.47 7.50
C ASN A 57 3.17 1.67 6.90
N GLN A 58 4.07 0.71 7.10
CA GLN A 58 5.39 0.70 6.47
C GLN A 58 5.28 0.69 4.94
N ALA A 59 4.44 -0.19 4.39
CA ALA A 59 4.17 -0.26 2.95
C ALA A 59 3.73 1.10 2.38
N LYS A 60 2.80 1.76 3.07
CA LYS A 60 2.30 3.09 2.69
C LYS A 60 3.37 4.17 2.78
N ALA A 61 4.15 4.18 3.85
CA ALA A 61 5.22 5.15 4.05
C ALA A 61 6.28 5.04 2.94
N GLU A 62 6.63 3.82 2.55
CA GLU A 62 7.57 3.58 1.45
C GLU A 62 6.99 3.99 0.09
N ILE A 63 5.71 3.70 -0.17
CA ILE A 63 5.02 4.20 -1.38
C ILE A 63 5.00 5.73 -1.41
N ASP A 64 4.71 6.36 -0.27
CA ASP A 64 4.65 7.82 -0.16
C ASP A 64 6.04 8.47 -0.37
N ALA A 65 7.11 7.82 0.09
CA ALA A 65 8.48 8.26 -0.16
C ALA A 65 8.84 8.20 -1.66
N VAL A 66 8.41 7.16 -2.38
CA VAL A 66 8.65 7.01 -3.82
C VAL A 66 7.80 7.98 -4.64
N MET A 67 6.51 8.12 -4.30
CA MET A 67 5.57 8.98 -5.04
C MET A 67 5.76 10.47 -4.74
N GLY A 68 6.48 10.81 -3.67
CA GLY A 68 6.65 12.17 -3.21
C GLY A 68 5.38 12.76 -2.57
N PRO A 69 5.42 14.05 -2.20
CA PRO A 69 4.29 14.72 -1.57
C PRO A 69 3.05 14.64 -2.47
N LYS A 70 1.89 14.30 -1.88
CA LYS A 70 0.62 14.26 -2.61
C LYS A 70 0.40 15.65 -3.22
N PRO A 71 0.22 15.78 -4.55
CA PRO A 71 -0.04 17.08 -5.14
C PRO A 71 -1.29 17.68 -4.48
N PRO A 72 -1.28 19.00 -4.18
CA PRO A 72 -2.42 19.64 -3.55
C PRO A 72 -3.66 19.41 -4.42
N PRO A 73 -4.84 19.20 -3.81
CA PRO A 73 -6.07 19.05 -4.57
C PRO A 73 -6.21 20.23 -5.52
N ARG A 74 -6.30 19.96 -6.83
CA ARG A 74 -6.56 21.00 -7.83
C ARG A 74 -7.89 21.63 -7.46
N ARG A 75 -7.87 22.88 -6.99
CA ARG A 75 -9.10 23.63 -6.73
C ARG A 75 -9.94 23.59 -8.02
N PRO A 76 -11.23 23.24 -7.96
CA PRO A 76 -12.07 23.21 -9.14
C PRO A 76 -12.05 24.59 -9.80
N PRO A 77 -12.08 24.68 -11.14
CA PRO A 77 -12.10 25.95 -11.83
C PRO A 77 -13.32 26.73 -11.34
N MET A 78 -13.07 27.88 -10.72
CA MET A 78 -14.08 28.83 -10.31
C MET A 78 -14.89 29.20 -11.55
N ARG A 79 -16.10 28.62 -11.68
CA ARG A 79 -17.03 28.94 -12.76
C ARG A 79 -17.28 30.44 -12.70
N ARG A 80 -16.72 31.18 -13.65
CA ARG A 80 -17.11 32.58 -13.88
C ARG A 80 -18.55 32.54 -14.36
N HIS A 81 -19.48 32.85 -13.47
CA HIS A 81 -20.81 33.28 -13.86
C HIS A 81 -20.65 34.61 -14.60
N TYR A 82 -20.80 34.56 -15.93
CA TYR A 82 -21.12 35.76 -16.69
C TYR A 82 -22.60 36.06 -16.44
N GLY A 83 -22.86 37.18 -15.79
CA GLY A 83 -24.17 37.84 -15.76
C GLY A 83 -24.19 38.99 -16.76
#